data_AF-A0A832UN42-F1
#
_entry.id   AF-A0A832UN42-F1
#
_cell.length_a   1.000
_cell.length_b   1.000
_cell.length_c   1.000
_cell.angle_alpha   90.00
_cell.angle_beta   90.00
_cell.angle_gamma   90.00
#
_symmetry.space_group_name_H-M   'P 1'
#
loop_
_entity.id
_entity.type
_entity.pdbx_description
1 polymer ?
#
loop_
_entity_poly.entity_id
_entity_poly.type
_entity_poly.pdbx_seq_one_letter_code
_entity_poly.pdbx_strand_id
1 'polypeptide(L)'
;MKKKDRNQRKEHVGKFFLQLIEKNLRKPELPDCLSPVFANSVQATNGVEQYEKMSGKISRLLEFGEKKGFDYDQILDSKPGKSIIAGEILTLYKNKMGSGSFEKLLQNSLDKTLVKNIPNIENGADLNIEDTVNLAYKEFNKYLSGKAT
;
A
#
# COMPACT_ATOMS: atom_id res chain seq x y z
N MET A 1 -16.83 9.49 -18.62
CA MET A 1 -15.91 8.84 -17.65
C MET A 1 -16.10 7.33 -17.70
N LYS A 2 -15.06 6.55 -18.02
CA LYS A 2 -15.18 5.09 -18.22
C LYS A 2 -15.26 4.37 -16.87
N LYS A 3 -15.97 3.24 -16.83
CA LYS A 3 -16.23 2.42 -15.62
C LYS A 3 -14.94 1.95 -14.90
N LYS A 4 -13.84 1.83 -15.67
CA LYS A 4 -12.51 1.40 -15.21
C LYS A 4 -11.89 2.39 -14.20
N ASP A 5 -12.07 3.69 -14.42
CA ASP A 5 -11.52 4.75 -13.56
C ASP A 5 -12.26 4.85 -12.21
N ARG A 6 -13.50 4.35 -12.13
CA ARG A 6 -14.29 4.32 -10.88
C ARG A 6 -13.90 3.16 -9.96
N ASN A 7 -13.52 2.01 -10.52
CA ASN A 7 -13.07 0.87 -9.72
C ASN A 7 -11.68 1.08 -9.13
N GLN A 8 -10.81 1.85 -9.80
CA GLN A 8 -9.55 2.31 -9.23
C GLN A 8 -9.74 3.21 -7.99
N ARG A 9 -10.96 3.71 -7.74
CA ARG A 9 -11.26 4.64 -6.63
C ARG A 9 -11.38 4.03 -5.25
N LYS A 10 -11.76 2.75 -5.16
CA LYS A 10 -11.93 2.09 -3.85
C LYS A 10 -10.60 1.80 -3.15
N GLU A 11 -9.52 1.72 -3.90
CA GLU A 11 -8.17 1.40 -3.41
C GLU A 11 -7.26 2.63 -3.36
N HIS A 12 -7.79 3.85 -3.54
CA HIS A 12 -6.98 5.06 -3.64
C HIS A 12 -6.02 5.24 -2.47
N VAL A 13 -6.50 5.10 -1.24
CA VAL A 13 -5.67 5.18 -0.03
C VAL A 13 -4.53 4.15 -0.09
N GLY A 14 -4.86 2.90 -0.44
CA GLY A 14 -3.91 1.81 -0.57
C GLY A 14 -2.91 2.03 -1.70
N LYS A 15 -3.33 2.56 -2.85
CA LYS A 15 -2.49 2.87 -4.02
C LYS A 15 -1.56 4.06 -3.79
N PHE A 16 -2.07 5.09 -3.14
CA PHE A 16 -1.27 6.24 -2.71
C PHE A 16 -0.18 5.83 -1.72
N PHE A 17 -0.54 4.94 -0.79
CA PHE A 17 0.42 4.33 0.12
C PHE A 17 1.38 3.38 -0.62
N LEU A 18 0.86 2.57 -1.54
CA LEU A 18 1.65 1.65 -2.37
C LEU A 18 2.66 2.40 -3.22
N GLN A 19 2.32 3.45 -3.97
CA GLN A 19 3.29 4.17 -4.80
C GLN A 19 4.48 4.71 -3.99
N LEU A 20 4.27 5.09 -2.73
CA LEU A 20 5.33 5.54 -1.83
C LEU A 20 6.26 4.38 -1.41
N ILE A 21 5.72 3.17 -1.26
CA ILE A 21 6.47 1.96 -0.91
C ILE A 21 6.89 1.14 -2.13
N GLU A 22 6.32 1.36 -3.30
CA GLU A 22 6.46 0.52 -4.49
C GLU A 22 7.89 0.59 -5.03
N LYS A 23 8.49 1.79 -5.05
CA LYS A 23 9.92 1.95 -5.38
C LYS A 23 10.86 1.32 -4.33
N ASN A 24 10.38 1.03 -3.13
CA ASN A 24 11.15 0.42 -2.05
C ASN A 24 10.91 -1.09 -1.92
N LEU A 25 9.69 -1.56 -2.22
CA LEU A 25 9.24 -2.94 -2.17
C LEU A 25 9.42 -3.69 -3.50
N ARG A 26 9.57 -2.99 -4.63
CA ARG A 26 9.97 -3.61 -5.92
C ARG A 26 11.48 -3.80 -6.06
N LYS A 27 12.28 -3.29 -5.13
CA LYS A 27 13.74 -3.54 -5.07
C LYS A 27 14.09 -4.98 -4.71
N PRO A 28 13.38 -5.64 -3.77
CA PRO A 28 13.48 -7.09 -3.59
C PRO A 28 12.67 -7.86 -4.65
N GLU A 29 13.06 -9.11 -4.93
CA GLU A 29 12.34 -10.08 -5.78
C GLU A 29 11.00 -10.54 -5.15
N LEU A 30 10.20 -9.60 -4.64
CA LEU A 30 8.92 -9.89 -4.03
C LEU A 30 7.85 -10.08 -5.11
N PRO A 31 6.96 -11.08 -4.97
CA PRO A 31 5.84 -11.25 -5.88
C PRO A 31 4.89 -10.04 -5.88
N ASP A 32 4.55 -9.54 -7.07
CA ASP A 32 3.65 -8.39 -7.26
C ASP A 32 2.28 -8.58 -6.60
N CYS A 33 1.83 -9.83 -6.45
CA CYS A 33 0.55 -10.17 -5.81
C CYS A 33 0.49 -9.79 -4.33
N LEU A 34 1.62 -9.49 -3.67
CA LEU A 34 1.67 -9.06 -2.27
C LEU A 34 1.38 -7.56 -2.10
N SER A 35 1.59 -6.76 -3.15
CA SER A 35 1.38 -5.31 -3.11
C SER A 35 -0.04 -4.92 -2.62
N PRO A 36 -1.13 -5.48 -3.18
CA PRO A 36 -2.48 -5.17 -2.71
C PRO A 36 -2.73 -5.46 -1.22
N VAL A 37 -2.00 -6.40 -0.61
CA VAL A 37 -2.13 -6.72 0.82
C VAL A 37 -1.66 -5.54 1.67
N PHE A 38 -0.52 -4.95 1.33
CA PHE A 38 -0.01 -3.76 2.03
C PHE A 38 -0.96 -2.56 1.85
N ALA A 39 -1.49 -2.35 0.64
CA ALA A 39 -2.51 -1.35 0.39
C ALA A 39 -3.77 -1.53 1.26
N ASN A 40 -4.28 -2.76 1.33
CA ASN A 40 -5.49 -3.09 2.08
C ASN A 40 -5.26 -3.07 3.59
N SER A 41 -4.03 -3.34 4.04
CA SER A 41 -3.68 -3.26 5.45
C SER A 41 -3.87 -1.84 6.01
N VAL A 42 -3.92 -0.80 5.17
CA VAL A 42 -4.17 0.59 5.61
C VAL A 42 -5.56 0.71 6.23
N GLN A 43 -6.54 0.06 5.61
CA GLN A 43 -7.92 0.06 6.11
C GLN A 43 -8.04 -0.72 7.42
N ALA A 44 -7.41 -1.90 7.51
CA ALA A 44 -7.39 -2.71 8.71
C ALA A 44 -6.68 -2.00 9.89
N THR A 45 -5.65 -1.22 9.60
CA THR A 45 -4.85 -0.46 10.58
C THR A 45 -5.59 0.76 11.12
N ASN A 46 -6.22 1.52 10.22
CA ASN A 46 -6.78 2.83 10.54
C ASN A 46 -8.25 2.78 10.96
N GLY A 47 -8.94 1.66 10.68
CA GLY A 47 -10.39 1.55 10.83
C GLY A 47 -11.13 2.24 9.68
N VAL A 48 -12.41 1.87 9.53
CA VAL A 48 -13.26 2.28 8.40
C VAL A 48 -13.41 3.81 8.34
N GLU A 49 -13.69 4.44 9.48
CA GLU A 49 -13.94 5.89 9.56
C GLU A 49 -12.73 6.73 9.11
N GLN A 50 -11.53 6.39 9.59
CA GLN A 50 -10.32 7.10 9.22
C GLN A 50 -9.93 6.84 7.75
N TYR A 51 -10.18 5.63 7.25
CA TYR A 51 -10.00 5.29 5.84
C TYR A 51 -10.93 6.09 4.93
N GLU A 52 -12.20 6.27 5.31
CA GLU A 52 -13.17 7.10 4.58
C GLU A 52 -12.76 8.58 4.57
N LYS A 53 -12.32 9.10 5.72
CA LYS A 53 -11.82 10.48 5.84
C LYS A 53 -10.63 10.75 4.89
N MET A 54 -9.68 9.82 4.85
CA MET A 54 -8.54 9.88 3.92
C MET A 54 -8.97 9.74 2.45
N SER A 55 -9.91 8.84 2.17
CA SER A 55 -10.48 8.68 0.82
C SER A 55 -11.15 9.96 0.33
N GLY A 56 -11.84 10.69 1.22
CA GLY A 56 -12.43 12.00 0.92
C GLY A 56 -11.39 13.07 0.61
N LYS A 57 -10.29 13.13 1.36
CA LYS A 57 -9.17 14.06 1.07
C LYS A 57 -8.54 13.78 -0.29
N ILE A 58 -8.27 12.50 -0.59
CA ILE A 58 -7.75 12.07 -1.89
C ILE A 58 -8.70 12.46 -3.02
N SER A 59 -9.99 12.19 -2.86
CA SER A 59 -10.99 12.48 -3.90
C SER A 59 -10.99 13.96 -4.26
N ARG A 60 -10.91 14.85 -3.25
CA ARG A 60 -10.81 16.31 -3.49
C ARG A 60 -9.51 16.70 -4.20
N LEU A 61 -8.40 16.06 -3.86
CA LEU A 61 -7.11 16.30 -4.52
C LEU A 61 -7.17 15.90 -6.00
N LEU A 62 -7.76 14.74 -6.30
CA LEU A 62 -7.95 14.24 -7.66
C LEU A 62 -8.84 15.18 -8.47
N GLU A 63 -10.00 15.56 -7.92
CA GLU A 63 -10.91 16.52 -8.57
C GLU A 63 -10.22 17.86 -8.89
N PHE A 64 -9.38 18.35 -7.98
CA PHE A 64 -8.63 19.58 -8.19
C PHE A 64 -7.57 19.42 -9.30
N GLY A 65 -6.81 18.34 -9.27
CA GLY A 65 -5.77 18.06 -10.24
C GLY A 65 -6.31 17.82 -11.65
N GLU A 66 -7.39 17.04 -11.77
CA GLU A 66 -8.07 16.79 -13.04
C GLU A 66 -8.58 18.10 -13.67
N LYS A 67 -9.14 19.02 -12.88
CA LYS A 67 -9.56 20.36 -13.33
C LYS A 67 -8.41 21.23 -13.85
N LYS A 68 -7.19 20.93 -13.44
CA LYS A 68 -5.96 21.61 -13.87
C LYS A 68 -5.28 20.91 -15.05
N GLY A 69 -5.85 19.81 -15.55
CA GLY A 69 -5.32 19.03 -16.67
C GLY A 69 -4.20 18.07 -16.26
N PHE A 70 -3.99 17.83 -14.96
CA PHE A 70 -3.04 16.83 -14.51
C PHE A 70 -3.65 15.43 -14.63
N ASP A 71 -2.84 14.48 -15.06
CA ASP A 71 -3.21 13.06 -15.01
C ASP A 71 -3.10 12.50 -13.59
N TYR A 72 -3.60 11.29 -13.41
CA TYR A 72 -3.64 10.62 -12.11
C TYR A 72 -2.25 10.56 -11.46
N ASP A 73 -1.23 10.06 -12.17
CA ASP A 73 0.12 9.87 -11.64
C ASP A 73 0.78 11.20 -11.30
N GLN A 74 0.59 12.23 -12.12
CA GLN A 74 1.04 13.61 -11.83
C GLN A 74 0.43 14.17 -10.54
N ILE A 75 -0.85 13.89 -10.28
CA ILE A 75 -1.52 14.31 -9.06
C ILE A 75 -0.97 13.55 -7.85
N LEU A 76 -0.71 12.24 -7.99
CA LEU A 76 -0.09 11.43 -6.96
C LEU A 76 1.32 11.92 -6.61
N ASP A 77 2.11 12.28 -7.62
CA ASP A 77 3.48 12.75 -7.46
C ASP A 77 3.61 14.22 -7.00
N SER A 78 2.51 14.95 -6.96
CA SER A 78 2.47 16.34 -6.54
C SER A 78 2.86 16.51 -5.06
N LYS A 79 3.33 17.71 -4.69
CA LYS A 79 3.60 18.08 -3.29
C LYS A 79 2.40 17.79 -2.35
N PRO A 80 1.14 18.17 -2.69
CA PRO A 80 -0.01 17.81 -1.85
C PRO A 80 -0.29 16.30 -1.85
N GLY A 81 -0.10 15.60 -2.96
CA GLY A 81 -0.18 14.13 -3.02
C GLY A 81 0.80 13.48 -2.04
N LYS A 82 2.07 13.87 -2.08
CA LYS A 82 3.10 13.39 -1.15
C LYS A 82 2.84 13.81 0.31
N SER A 83 2.44 15.06 0.54
CA SER A 83 2.29 15.63 1.89
C SER A 83 1.04 15.16 2.65
N ILE A 84 -0.12 15.07 1.98
CA ILE A 84 -1.39 14.67 2.61
C ILE A 84 -1.36 13.19 2.98
N ILE A 85 -0.64 12.40 2.20
CA ILE A 85 -0.73 10.94 2.21
C ILE A 85 0.42 10.35 3.01
N ALA A 86 1.67 10.72 2.68
CA ALA A 86 2.81 10.16 3.36
C ALA A 86 2.78 10.59 4.83
N GLY A 87 2.58 11.88 5.13
CA GLY A 87 2.59 12.35 6.51
C GLY A 87 1.51 11.70 7.40
N GLU A 88 0.25 11.74 6.96
CA GLU A 88 -0.87 11.25 7.79
C GLU A 88 -0.94 9.72 7.84
N ILE A 89 -0.78 9.03 6.71
CA ILE A 89 -0.86 7.56 6.67
C ILE A 89 0.35 6.95 7.38
N LEU A 90 1.57 7.45 7.16
CA LEU A 90 2.75 6.94 7.85
C LEU A 90 2.62 7.13 9.36
N THR A 91 2.09 8.26 9.82
CA THR A 91 1.90 8.52 11.25
C THR A 91 0.91 7.53 11.86
N LEU A 92 -0.21 7.27 11.19
CA LEU A 92 -1.20 6.30 11.67
C LEU A 92 -0.63 4.88 11.72
N TYR A 93 0.13 4.48 10.70
CA TYR A 93 0.84 3.20 10.70
C TYR A 93 1.86 3.11 11.82
N LYS A 94 2.70 4.15 12.01
CA LYS A 94 3.69 4.19 13.09
C LYS A 94 3.05 4.02 14.47
N ASN A 95 1.86 4.56 14.68
CA ASN A 95 1.13 4.42 15.95
C ASN A 95 0.58 3.00 16.19
N LYS A 96 0.37 2.22 15.13
CA LYS A 96 -0.16 0.85 15.20
C LYS A 96 0.94 -0.21 15.07
N MET A 97 2.04 0.14 14.42
CA MET A 97 3.27 -0.64 14.35
C MET A 97 3.89 -0.74 15.74
N GLY A 98 4.19 -1.96 16.16
CA GLY A 98 4.55 -2.28 17.54
C GLY A 98 3.43 -2.97 18.32
N SER A 99 2.21 -3.01 17.79
CA SER A 99 1.19 -3.94 18.31
C SER A 99 1.41 -5.33 17.70
N GLY A 100 1.70 -6.32 18.56
CA GLY A 100 1.92 -7.71 18.12
C GLY A 100 0.69 -8.36 17.48
N SER A 101 -0.51 -7.81 17.69
CA SER A 101 -1.74 -8.24 17.00
C SER A 101 -1.77 -7.79 15.54
N PHE A 102 -1.35 -6.56 15.24
CA PHE A 102 -1.30 -6.04 13.88
C PHE A 102 -0.25 -6.77 13.03
N GLU A 103 0.94 -7.02 13.60
CA GLU A 103 2.01 -7.79 12.96
C GLU A 103 1.52 -9.17 12.50
N LYS A 104 0.91 -9.94 13.42
CA LYS A 104 0.35 -11.26 13.10
C LYS A 104 -0.74 -11.18 12.04
N LEU A 105 -1.63 -10.19 12.11
CA LEU A 105 -2.70 -10.02 11.11
C LEU A 105 -2.14 -9.72 9.71
N LEU A 106 -1.11 -8.88 9.62
CA LEU A 106 -0.47 -8.53 8.36
C LEU A 106 0.29 -9.72 7.76
N GLN A 107 1.12 -10.41 8.56
CA GLN A 107 1.84 -11.62 8.12
C GLN A 107 0.87 -12.71 7.64
N ASN A 108 -0.20 -12.98 8.38
CA ASN A 108 -1.22 -13.95 7.97
C ASN A 108 -1.93 -13.55 6.66
N SER A 109 -2.09 -12.25 6.40
CA SER A 109 -2.72 -11.77 5.17
C SER A 109 -1.78 -11.90 3.96
N LEU A 110 -0.48 -11.67 4.19
CA LEU A 110 0.57 -11.85 3.19
C LEU A 110 0.71 -13.32 2.81
N ASP A 111 0.81 -14.21 3.79
CA ASP A 111 0.87 -15.65 3.62
C ASP A 111 -0.31 -16.18 2.80
N LYS A 112 -1.55 -15.89 3.24
CA LYS A 112 -2.77 -16.29 2.51
C LYS A 112 -2.79 -15.81 1.07
N THR A 113 -2.30 -14.59 0.82
CA THR A 113 -2.28 -14.02 -0.53
C THR A 113 -1.23 -14.70 -1.38
N LEU A 114 -0.07 -15.00 -0.80
CA LEU A 114 1.00 -15.70 -1.49
C LEU A 114 0.54 -17.10 -1.89
N VAL A 115 0.06 -17.89 -0.93
CA VAL A 115 -0.48 -19.25 -1.14
C VAL A 115 -1.51 -19.27 -2.26
N LYS A 116 -2.45 -18.31 -2.27
CA LYS A 116 -3.50 -18.22 -3.29
C LYS A 116 -2.96 -17.91 -4.68
N ASN A 117 -1.84 -17.18 -4.78
CA ASN A 117 -1.29 -16.72 -6.05
C ASN A 117 -0.08 -17.52 -6.52
N ILE A 118 0.44 -18.50 -5.74
CA ILE A 118 1.51 -19.41 -6.15
C ILE A 118 1.34 -19.93 -7.59
N PRO A 119 0.14 -20.40 -8.03
CA PRO A 119 -0.03 -20.90 -9.39
C PRO A 119 0.18 -19.86 -10.50
N ASN A 120 0.11 -18.57 -10.17
CA ASN A 120 0.22 -17.45 -11.09
C ASN A 120 1.56 -16.71 -10.97
N ILE A 121 2.42 -17.11 -10.02
CA ILE A 121 3.76 -16.53 -9.87
C ILE A 121 4.66 -17.33 -10.81
N GLU A 122 5.05 -16.70 -11.94
CA GLU A 122 6.08 -17.25 -12.82
C GLU A 122 7.42 -17.23 -12.07
N ASN A 123 7.73 -18.29 -11.34
CA ASN A 123 9.07 -18.53 -10.81
C ASN A 123 9.38 -20.02 -10.89
N GLY A 124 10.41 -20.38 -11.66
CA GLY A 124 10.94 -21.74 -11.76
C GLY A 124 11.77 -22.18 -10.54
N ALA A 125 11.52 -21.60 -9.36
CA ALA A 125 12.22 -21.89 -8.11
C ALA A 125 11.21 -22.22 -7.00
N ASP A 126 11.56 -23.15 -6.14
CA ASP A 126 10.79 -23.48 -4.93
C ASP A 126 10.71 -22.25 -4.02
N LEU A 127 9.57 -21.56 -4.10
CA LEU A 127 9.32 -20.36 -3.32
C LEU A 127 9.09 -20.73 -1.85
N ASN A 128 10.02 -20.36 -0.96
CA ASN A 128 9.76 -20.43 0.48
C ASN A 128 8.80 -19.31 0.90
N ILE A 129 7.56 -19.70 1.20
CA ILE A 129 6.47 -18.80 1.58
C ILE A 129 6.82 -18.02 2.85
N GLU A 130 7.36 -18.69 3.87
CA GLU A 130 7.69 -18.08 5.16
C GLU A 130 8.78 -17.02 5.00
N ASP A 131 9.87 -17.36 4.30
CA ASP A 131 10.98 -16.43 4.05
C ASP A 131 10.51 -15.22 3.22
N THR A 132 9.67 -15.45 2.22
CA THR A 132 9.13 -14.40 1.36
C THR A 132 8.24 -13.44 2.15
N VAL A 133 7.35 -13.96 3.00
CA VAL A 133 6.48 -13.16 3.87
C VAL A 133 7.30 -12.36 4.89
N ASN A 134 8.29 -13.00 5.52
CA ASN A 134 9.17 -12.35 6.49
C ASN A 134 9.99 -11.23 5.84
N LEU A 135 10.52 -11.46 4.63
CA LEU A 135 11.23 -10.43 3.86
C LEU A 135 10.31 -9.27 3.50
N ALA A 136 9.13 -9.56 2.95
CA ALA A 136 8.15 -8.54 2.57
C ALA A 136 7.74 -7.67 3.77
N TYR A 137 7.45 -8.29 4.92
CA TYR A 137 7.10 -7.60 6.15
C TYR A 137 8.27 -6.76 6.68
N LYS A 138 9.50 -7.29 6.64
CA LYS A 138 10.70 -6.58 7.11
C LYS A 138 10.99 -5.34 6.27
N GLU A 139 10.94 -5.44 4.94
CA GLU A 139 11.18 -4.29 4.06
C GLU A 139 10.10 -3.22 4.22
N PHE A 140 8.85 -3.65 4.38
CA PHE A 140 7.74 -2.76 4.72
C PHE A 140 7.99 -2.00 6.04
N ASN A 141 8.42 -2.71 7.09
CA ASN A 141 8.75 -2.11 8.39
C ASN A 141 9.95 -1.16 8.33
N LYS A 142 10.99 -1.48 7.55
CA LYS A 142 12.16 -0.59 7.37
C LYS A 142 11.76 0.75 6.79
N TYR A 143 10.91 0.75 5.76
CA TYR A 143 10.39 1.97 5.18
C TYR A 143 9.60 2.78 6.21
N LEU A 144 8.72 2.13 6.97
CA LEU A 144 7.86 2.79 7.93
C LEU A 144 8.61 3.36 9.13
N SER A 145 9.71 2.72 9.55
CA SER A 145 10.60 3.23 10.59
C SER A 145 11.55 4.35 10.13
N GLY A 146 11.54 4.72 8.84
CA GLY A 146 12.44 5.73 8.29
C GLY A 146 13.89 5.27 8.18
N LYS A 147 14.16 3.96 8.33
CA LYS A 147 15.48 3.34 8.12
C LYS A 147 15.59 2.78 6.71
N ALA A 148 15.16 3.56 5.71
CA ALA A 148 15.55 3.29 4.33
C ALA A 148 17.02 3.71 4.20
N THR A 149 17.90 2.72 4.06
CA THR A 149 19.32 2.94 3.74
C THR A 149 19.47 3.04 2.23
#